data_AF-A0A0P6STJ0-F1
#
_entry.id   AF-A0A0P6STJ0-F1
#
_cell.length_a   1.000
_cell.length_b   1.000
_cell.length_c   1.000
_cell.angle_alpha   90.00
_cell.angle_beta   90.00
_cell.angle_gamma   90.00
#
_symmetry.space_group_name_H-M   'P 1'
#
loop_
_entity.id
_entity.type
_entity.pdbx_description
1 polymer ?
#
loop_
_entity_poly.entity_id
_entity_poly.type
_entity_poly.pdbx_seq_one_letter_code
_entity_poly.pdbx_strand_id
1 'polypeptide(L)'
;MIYFDNAATTPLSSSVISTITESMQTYFGNPSSIHSYGRDANKCLRNCRLSIAKHLDIQERHIVFTSGGTESNNHAIKGYALANQAKGKHLITTAIEHHSVLHTMSYLEQRFGFEVTYLAVKDGQIDLDQLKAALREDTILVSVMFANNETGDLLPIKEIGDILRNHQAVFHVDAVQAIGKVPLHPEDLGIDLLSASAHKFHGPKGVGFLYQKDLKLDALLHGGEQEEKRRASTENLLGIVGMAKALDEAMSNMSQNNEHVQYLYQLLLDHLSGLDFYINKGKHTLPYILNIGFPNQQNSILLTKLDLAGFAVSTGSACTAGTVEPSHVLEAYFGKNSYHLSESIRISFSEQNTPDEVKALAKKLKEILGGSYGI
;
A
#
# COMPACT_ATOMS: atom_id res chain seq x y z
N MET A 1 3.74 -5.52 -24.51
CA MET A 1 4.50 -5.55 -23.24
C MET A 1 3.61 -6.18 -22.19
N ILE A 2 4.10 -7.17 -21.46
CA ILE A 2 3.40 -7.90 -20.39
C ILE A 2 3.73 -7.24 -19.05
N TYR A 3 2.72 -6.99 -18.23
CA TYR A 3 2.85 -6.15 -17.03
C TYR A 3 2.87 -6.96 -15.74
N PHE A 4 4.00 -6.92 -15.02
CA PHE A 4 4.22 -7.55 -13.71
C PHE A 4 4.75 -6.55 -12.67
N ASP A 5 4.32 -5.29 -12.74
CA ASP A 5 4.66 -4.24 -11.74
C ASP A 5 3.42 -3.67 -11.02
N ASN A 6 2.42 -4.54 -10.79
CA ASN A 6 1.15 -4.19 -10.14
C ASN A 6 1.31 -3.66 -8.70
N ALA A 7 2.40 -4.00 -8.01
CA ALA A 7 2.72 -3.44 -6.70
C ALA A 7 3.11 -1.95 -6.77
N ALA A 8 3.56 -1.45 -7.92
CA ALA A 8 3.82 -0.02 -8.14
C ALA A 8 2.53 0.73 -8.54
N THR A 9 1.76 0.20 -9.48
CA THR A 9 0.42 0.69 -9.82
C THR A 9 -0.31 -0.37 -10.63
N THR A 10 -1.64 -0.34 -10.63
CA THR A 10 -2.45 -1.18 -11.50
C THR A 10 -3.05 -0.38 -12.67
N PRO A 11 -3.36 -1.01 -13.81
CA PRO A 11 -4.24 -0.42 -14.82
C PRO A 11 -5.66 -0.24 -14.26
N LEU A 12 -6.43 0.69 -14.82
CA LEU A 12 -7.86 0.80 -14.52
C LEU A 12 -8.61 -0.44 -15.06
N SER A 13 -9.60 -0.94 -14.33
CA SER A 13 -10.52 -1.93 -14.90
C SER A 13 -11.43 -1.27 -15.94
N SER A 14 -11.90 -2.04 -16.93
CA SER A 14 -12.78 -1.53 -17.99
C SER A 14 -14.07 -0.91 -17.44
N SER A 15 -14.63 -1.52 -16.40
CA SER A 15 -15.82 -1.04 -15.69
C SER A 15 -15.57 0.26 -14.93
N VAL A 16 -14.40 0.45 -14.33
CA VAL A 16 -14.00 1.73 -13.73
C VAL A 16 -13.86 2.81 -14.79
N ILE A 17 -13.27 2.51 -15.95
CA ILE A 17 -13.17 3.45 -17.09
C ILE A 17 -14.56 3.88 -17.54
N SER A 18 -15.48 2.93 -17.76
CA SER A 18 -16.87 3.21 -18.15
C SER A 18 -17.57 4.08 -17.11
N THR A 19 -17.46 3.71 -15.82
CA THR A 19 -18.14 4.43 -14.73
C THR A 19 -17.64 5.88 -14.62
N ILE A 20 -16.33 6.10 -14.75
CA ILE A 20 -15.76 7.45 -14.76
C ILE A 20 -16.25 8.24 -15.98
N THR A 21 -16.27 7.62 -17.15
CA THR A 21 -16.68 8.27 -18.42
C THR A 21 -18.15 8.70 -18.39
N GLU A 22 -19.03 7.85 -17.89
CA GLU A 22 -20.44 8.17 -17.68
C GLU A 22 -20.62 9.29 -16.63
N SER A 23 -19.81 9.26 -15.58
CA SER A 23 -19.82 10.27 -14.52
C SER A 23 -19.35 11.64 -15.00
N MET A 24 -18.43 11.71 -15.98
CA MET A 24 -17.98 12.98 -16.57
C MET A 24 -19.12 13.77 -17.22
N GLN A 25 -20.09 13.09 -17.82
CA GLN A 25 -21.25 13.72 -18.46
C GLN A 25 -22.29 14.19 -17.42
N THR A 26 -22.33 13.52 -16.27
CA THR A 26 -23.41 13.67 -15.29
C THR A 26 -23.02 14.59 -14.13
N TYR A 27 -21.82 14.43 -13.57
CA TYR A 27 -21.40 15.02 -12.30
C TYR A 27 -20.30 16.07 -12.48
N PHE A 28 -20.67 17.23 -13.03
CA PHE A 28 -19.76 18.38 -13.16
C PHE A 28 -19.97 19.46 -12.08
N GLY A 29 -21.06 19.37 -11.30
CA GLY A 29 -21.37 20.32 -10.23
C GLY A 29 -20.41 20.22 -9.05
N ASN A 30 -20.16 21.33 -8.37
CA ASN A 30 -19.40 21.34 -7.11
C ASN A 30 -20.30 20.78 -5.97
N PRO A 31 -19.88 19.74 -5.21
CA PRO A 31 -20.65 19.18 -4.10
C PRO A 31 -21.01 20.18 -2.98
N SER A 32 -20.29 21.30 -2.89
CA SER A 32 -20.57 22.38 -1.94
C SER A 32 -21.67 23.36 -2.41
N SER A 33 -22.10 23.26 -3.66
CA SER A 33 -23.12 24.16 -4.22
C SER A 33 -24.55 23.74 -3.84
N ILE A 34 -25.40 24.72 -3.54
CA ILE A 34 -26.80 24.47 -3.13
C ILE A 34 -27.78 24.23 -4.30
N HIS A 35 -27.38 24.51 -5.55
CA HIS A 35 -28.22 24.29 -6.74
C HIS A 35 -28.33 22.79 -7.10
N SER A 36 -29.23 22.42 -8.02
CA SER A 36 -29.49 21.02 -8.39
C SER A 36 -28.21 20.23 -8.72
N TYR A 37 -27.36 20.75 -9.62
CA TYR A 37 -26.11 20.08 -9.99
C TYR A 37 -25.15 19.82 -8.80
N GLY A 38 -25.12 20.73 -7.81
CA GLY A 38 -24.28 20.56 -6.62
C GLY A 38 -24.87 19.55 -5.65
N ARG A 39 -26.20 19.55 -5.48
CA ARG A 39 -26.91 18.54 -4.68
C ARG A 39 -26.78 17.13 -5.28
N ASP A 40 -26.82 17.00 -6.60
CA ASP A 40 -26.63 15.72 -7.28
C ASP A 40 -25.19 15.21 -7.13
N ALA A 41 -24.20 16.10 -7.27
CA ALA A 41 -22.80 15.80 -7.00
C ALA A 41 -22.55 15.40 -5.53
N ASN A 42 -23.16 16.10 -4.58
CA ASN A 42 -23.09 15.77 -3.16
C ASN A 42 -23.73 14.40 -2.84
N LYS A 43 -24.88 14.09 -3.46
CA LYS A 43 -25.51 12.77 -3.34
C LYS A 43 -24.59 11.67 -3.85
N CYS A 44 -23.94 11.90 -5.01
CA CYS A 44 -22.95 10.97 -5.56
C CYS A 44 -21.77 10.74 -4.60
N LEU A 45 -21.19 11.82 -4.07
CA LEU A 45 -20.10 11.79 -3.08
C LEU A 45 -20.47 10.95 -1.85
N ARG A 46 -21.67 11.17 -1.29
CA ARG A 46 -22.19 10.42 -0.14
C ARG A 46 -22.38 8.94 -0.44
N ASN A 47 -22.91 8.60 -1.62
CA ASN A 47 -23.08 7.21 -2.04
C ASN A 47 -21.73 6.49 -2.17
N CYS A 48 -20.70 7.16 -2.72
CA CYS A 48 -19.35 6.61 -2.80
C CYS A 48 -18.78 6.33 -1.40
N ARG A 49 -18.97 7.28 -0.47
CA ARG A 49 -18.53 7.13 0.92
C ARG A 49 -19.23 5.96 1.62
N LEU A 50 -20.54 5.85 1.47
CA LEU A 50 -21.35 4.74 2.01
C LEU A 50 -20.91 3.39 1.45
N SER A 51 -20.63 3.31 0.14
CA SER A 51 -20.16 2.08 -0.51
C SER A 51 -18.82 1.61 0.06
N ILE A 52 -17.85 2.50 0.21
CA ILE A 52 -16.54 2.18 0.81
C ILE A 52 -16.71 1.76 2.28
N ALA A 53 -17.51 2.50 3.04
CA ALA A 53 -17.76 2.21 4.45
C ALA A 53 -18.40 0.84 4.68
N LYS A 54 -19.33 0.43 3.80
CA LYS A 54 -19.95 -0.90 3.84
C LYS A 54 -18.94 -2.04 3.67
N HIS A 55 -17.99 -1.89 2.75
CA HIS A 55 -16.95 -2.92 2.51
C HIS A 55 -16.00 -3.09 3.70
N LEU A 56 -15.80 -2.03 4.48
CA LEU A 56 -14.94 -2.02 5.67
C LEU A 56 -15.71 -2.30 6.97
N ASP A 57 -17.04 -2.41 6.91
CA ASP A 57 -17.96 -2.52 8.06
C ASP A 57 -17.77 -1.39 9.09
N ILE A 58 -17.83 -0.14 8.63
CA ILE A 58 -17.66 1.06 9.46
C ILE A 58 -18.72 2.11 9.16
N GLN A 59 -18.80 3.14 10.00
CA GLN A 59 -19.63 4.31 9.74
C GLN A 59 -19.02 5.19 8.63
N GLU A 60 -19.86 5.67 7.70
CA GLU A 60 -19.43 6.50 6.58
C GLU A 60 -18.69 7.78 6.98
N ARG A 61 -19.03 8.37 8.13
CA ARG A 61 -18.34 9.58 8.64
C ARG A 61 -16.86 9.36 8.92
N HIS A 62 -16.42 8.12 9.14
CA HIS A 62 -15.02 7.79 9.39
C HIS A 62 -14.17 7.78 8.13
N ILE A 63 -14.74 7.96 6.94
CA ILE A 63 -13.96 8.08 5.70
C ILE A 63 -13.69 9.55 5.40
N VAL A 64 -12.42 9.89 5.19
CA VAL A 64 -11.94 11.17 4.66
C VAL A 64 -11.28 10.92 3.31
N PHE A 65 -11.77 11.54 2.24
CA PHE A 65 -11.14 11.42 0.92
C PHE A 65 -9.86 12.25 0.83
N THR A 66 -8.83 11.65 0.23
CA THR A 66 -7.50 12.25 0.06
C THR A 66 -7.04 12.09 -1.39
N SER A 67 -5.89 12.66 -1.76
CA SER A 67 -5.28 12.45 -3.09
C SER A 67 -4.57 11.09 -3.25
N GLY A 68 -4.45 10.27 -2.20
CA GLY A 68 -3.80 8.96 -2.27
C GLY A 68 -3.19 8.51 -0.95
N GLY A 69 -2.43 7.41 -1.02
CA GLY A 69 -1.79 6.80 0.17
C GLY A 69 -0.80 7.73 0.86
N THR A 70 0.01 8.47 0.10
CA THR A 70 0.98 9.43 0.66
C THR A 70 0.31 10.55 1.45
N GLU A 71 -0.76 11.17 0.92
CA GLU A 71 -1.51 12.20 1.66
C GLU A 71 -2.17 11.60 2.90
N SER A 72 -2.77 10.41 2.77
CA SER A 72 -3.43 9.72 3.90
C SER A 72 -2.45 9.43 5.04
N ASN A 73 -1.28 8.85 4.73
CA ASN A 73 -0.23 8.58 5.70
C ASN A 73 0.26 9.87 6.38
N ASN A 74 0.51 10.93 5.59
CA ASN A 74 0.95 12.22 6.14
C ASN A 74 -0.13 12.84 7.05
N HIS A 75 -1.39 12.78 6.63
CA HIS A 75 -2.50 13.34 7.39
C HIS A 75 -2.72 12.56 8.69
N ALA A 76 -2.73 11.23 8.63
CA ALA A 76 -2.83 10.37 9.81
C ALA A 76 -1.69 10.65 10.81
N ILE A 77 -0.44 10.60 10.35
CA ILE A 77 0.72 10.66 11.25
C ILE A 77 0.96 12.10 11.73
N LYS A 78 1.11 13.07 10.83
CA LYS A 78 1.39 14.47 11.23
C LYS A 78 0.20 15.07 11.94
N GLY A 79 -1.00 14.89 11.40
CA GLY A 79 -2.23 15.42 11.98
C GLY A 79 -2.47 14.89 13.38
N TYR A 80 -2.24 13.58 13.62
CA TYR A 80 -2.40 13.02 14.95
C TYR A 80 -1.29 13.47 15.91
N ALA A 81 -0.03 13.30 15.52
CA ALA A 81 1.11 13.56 16.39
C ALA A 81 1.13 15.01 16.86
N LEU A 82 0.96 15.97 15.95
CA LEU A 82 1.00 17.40 16.28
C LEU A 82 -0.18 17.83 17.17
N ALA A 83 -1.39 17.32 16.89
CA ALA A 83 -2.59 17.64 17.66
C ALA A 83 -2.56 17.07 19.10
N ASN A 84 -1.80 15.99 19.32
CA ASN A 84 -1.76 15.22 20.56
C ASN A 84 -0.40 15.22 21.27
N GLN A 85 0.57 16.02 20.82
CA GLN A 85 1.94 16.05 21.38
C GLN A 85 2.03 16.38 22.88
N ALA A 86 0.95 16.91 23.48
CA ALA A 86 0.86 17.15 24.92
C ALA A 86 0.67 15.85 25.73
N LYS A 87 0.23 14.75 25.09
CA LYS A 87 0.08 13.42 25.71
C LYS A 87 1.41 12.64 25.75
N GLY A 88 2.36 13.03 24.92
CA GLY A 88 3.64 12.36 24.74
C GLY A 88 4.25 12.70 23.39
N LYS A 89 5.54 12.42 23.25
CA LYS A 89 6.31 12.67 22.03
C LYS A 89 6.99 11.42 21.48
N HIS A 90 6.51 10.24 21.88
CA HIS A 90 7.02 8.98 21.39
C HIS A 90 6.09 8.35 20.37
N LEU A 91 6.66 7.93 19.23
CA LEU A 91 5.99 7.22 18.15
C LEU A 91 6.74 5.90 17.88
N ILE A 92 6.02 4.87 17.43
CA ILE A 92 6.60 3.60 17.03
C ILE A 92 6.21 3.30 15.59
N THR A 93 7.16 2.82 14.79
CA THR A 93 6.92 2.34 13.43
C THR A 93 7.85 1.19 13.07
N THR A 94 7.81 0.68 11.84
CA THR A 94 8.74 -0.38 11.40
C THR A 94 9.82 0.20 10.47
N ALA A 95 10.98 -0.46 10.40
CA ALA A 95 12.04 -0.06 9.48
C ALA A 95 11.70 -0.31 7.99
N ILE A 96 10.59 -1.01 7.72
CA ILE A 96 10.20 -1.48 6.37
C ILE A 96 8.97 -0.77 5.82
N GLU A 97 8.55 0.31 6.47
CA GLU A 97 7.43 1.12 5.98
C GLU A 97 7.71 1.77 4.62
N HIS A 98 6.66 2.21 3.95
CA HIS A 98 6.79 3.07 2.78
C HIS A 98 7.42 4.42 3.17
N HIS A 99 8.15 5.03 2.24
CA HIS A 99 8.80 6.34 2.46
C HIS A 99 7.84 7.44 2.90
N SER A 100 6.55 7.38 2.55
CA SER A 100 5.55 8.33 3.04
C SER A 100 5.34 8.27 4.56
N VAL A 101 5.67 7.16 5.20
CA VAL A 101 5.68 7.00 6.66
C VAL A 101 7.07 7.33 7.20
N LEU A 102 8.14 6.69 6.69
CA LEU A 102 9.51 6.88 7.19
C LEU A 102 9.96 8.35 7.15
N HIS A 103 9.77 9.04 6.01
CA HIS A 103 10.14 10.45 5.90
C HIS A 103 9.25 11.36 6.76
N THR A 104 8.00 10.95 7.00
CA THR A 104 7.09 11.68 7.89
C THR A 104 7.53 11.56 9.34
N MET A 105 7.91 10.36 9.78
CA MET A 105 8.47 10.11 11.10
C MET A 105 9.76 10.91 11.30
N SER A 106 10.70 10.80 10.35
CA SER A 106 11.96 11.56 10.38
C SER A 106 11.73 13.07 10.45
N TYR A 107 10.76 13.60 9.71
CA TYR A 107 10.38 15.01 9.77
C TYR A 107 9.88 15.42 11.16
N LEU A 108 9.07 14.59 11.82
CA LEU A 108 8.57 14.85 13.18
C LEU A 108 9.71 14.81 14.22
N GLU A 109 10.66 13.88 14.07
CA GLU A 109 11.87 13.83 14.91
C GLU A 109 12.68 15.13 14.78
N GLN A 110 13.06 15.47 13.54
CA GLN A 110 13.99 16.56 13.27
C GLN A 110 13.41 17.96 13.53
N ARG A 111 12.09 18.14 13.32
CA ARG A 111 11.47 19.47 13.33
C ARG A 111 10.62 19.75 14.57
N PHE A 112 10.14 18.72 15.25
CA PHE A 112 9.23 18.87 16.40
C PHE A 112 9.71 18.14 17.66
N GLY A 113 10.86 17.46 17.59
CA GLY A 113 11.48 16.78 18.74
C GLY A 113 10.66 15.59 19.22
N PHE A 114 10.00 14.89 18.30
CA PHE A 114 9.50 13.54 18.60
C PHE A 114 10.66 12.56 18.69
N GLU A 115 10.46 11.50 19.45
CA GLU A 115 11.31 10.33 19.44
C GLU A 115 10.58 9.22 18.69
N VAL A 116 11.23 8.59 17.72
CA VAL A 116 10.62 7.49 16.95
C VAL A 116 11.43 6.22 17.16
N THR A 117 10.74 5.17 17.62
CA THR A 117 11.30 3.82 17.62
C THR A 117 10.97 3.13 16.30
N TYR A 118 11.99 2.75 15.55
CA TYR A 118 11.86 1.95 14.33
C TYR A 118 12.11 0.48 14.67
N LEU A 119 11.04 -0.33 14.70
CA LEU A 119 11.12 -1.75 14.96
C LEU A 119 11.89 -2.45 13.84
N ALA A 120 12.90 -3.23 14.23
CA ALA A 120 13.74 -3.96 13.30
C ALA A 120 13.06 -5.26 12.86
N VAL A 121 13.36 -5.69 11.63
CA VAL A 121 12.98 -7.01 11.16
C VAL A 121 13.93 -8.04 11.76
N LYS A 122 13.38 -9.10 12.33
CA LYS A 122 14.12 -10.23 12.90
C LYS A 122 13.56 -11.53 12.32
N ASP A 123 14.44 -12.36 11.76
CA ASP A 123 14.07 -13.63 11.12
C ASP A 123 12.95 -13.48 10.07
N GLY A 124 12.99 -12.37 9.32
CA GLY A 124 12.02 -12.03 8.29
C GLY A 124 10.62 -11.68 8.81
N GLN A 125 10.51 -11.17 10.04
CA GLN A 125 9.25 -10.68 10.63
C GLN A 125 9.49 -9.52 11.59
N ILE A 126 8.43 -8.76 11.85
CA ILE A 126 8.40 -7.84 12.98
C ILE A 126 8.18 -8.65 14.27
N ASP A 127 9.09 -8.48 15.22
CA ASP A 127 9.03 -9.14 16.52
C ASP A 127 8.10 -8.36 17.46
N LEU A 128 6.98 -8.97 17.87
CA LEU A 128 6.02 -8.36 18.78
C LEU A 128 6.61 -8.10 20.17
N ASP A 129 7.66 -8.79 20.57
CA ASP A 129 8.34 -8.52 21.84
C ASP A 129 9.15 -7.23 21.76
N GLN A 130 9.68 -6.86 20.59
CA GLN A 130 10.26 -5.52 20.37
C GLN A 130 9.19 -4.43 20.54
N LEU A 131 7.98 -4.63 19.98
CA LEU A 131 6.89 -3.68 20.16
C LEU A 131 6.53 -3.52 21.64
N LYS A 132 6.34 -4.61 22.38
CA LYS A 132 6.02 -4.56 23.82
C LYS A 132 7.11 -3.87 24.63
N ALA A 133 8.38 -4.12 24.31
CA ALA A 133 9.50 -3.48 24.98
C ALA A 133 9.66 -2.00 24.63
N ALA A 134 9.27 -1.61 23.40
CA ALA A 134 9.30 -0.23 22.94
C ALA A 134 8.11 0.60 23.44
N LEU A 135 6.99 -0.03 23.82
CA LEU A 135 5.83 0.68 24.36
C LEU A 135 6.18 1.36 25.69
N ARG A 136 5.89 2.65 25.77
CA ARG A 136 6.09 3.50 26.93
C ARG A 136 4.78 4.17 27.28
N GLU A 137 4.64 4.61 28.53
CA GLU A 137 3.47 5.36 28.96
C GLU A 137 3.20 6.58 28.08
N ASP A 138 4.23 7.22 27.51
CA ASP A 138 4.11 8.40 26.64
C ASP A 138 4.05 8.08 25.13
N THR A 139 3.96 6.81 24.72
CA THR A 139 3.75 6.44 23.32
C THR A 139 2.35 6.86 22.88
N ILE A 140 2.26 7.72 21.86
CA ILE A 140 0.96 8.23 21.38
C ILE A 140 0.51 7.59 20.06
N LEU A 141 1.43 7.06 19.25
CA LEU A 141 1.12 6.49 17.94
C LEU A 141 1.97 5.27 17.65
N VAL A 142 1.33 4.20 17.16
CA VAL A 142 1.99 3.08 16.51
C VAL A 142 1.53 3.06 15.05
N SER A 143 2.45 3.12 14.10
CA SER A 143 2.17 3.15 12.66
C SER A 143 2.84 1.98 11.96
N VAL A 144 2.06 1.06 11.40
CA VAL A 144 2.57 -0.16 10.77
C VAL A 144 1.87 -0.45 9.45
N MET A 145 2.58 -0.76 8.38
CA MET A 145 1.98 -1.21 7.13
C MET A 145 1.34 -2.59 7.29
N PHE A 146 0.20 -2.80 6.63
CA PHE A 146 -0.49 -4.09 6.65
C PHE A 146 0.30 -5.15 5.88
N ALA A 147 0.73 -4.79 4.67
CA ALA A 147 1.47 -5.66 3.78
C ALA A 147 2.64 -4.92 3.14
N ASN A 148 3.82 -5.54 3.13
CA ASN A 148 4.99 -4.94 2.53
C ASN A 148 4.92 -4.95 1.00
N ASN A 149 5.17 -3.79 0.40
CA ASN A 149 5.07 -3.60 -1.05
C ASN A 149 6.26 -4.14 -1.85
N GLU A 150 7.31 -4.64 -1.19
CA GLU A 150 8.49 -5.19 -1.84
C GLU A 150 8.58 -6.71 -1.71
N THR A 151 8.33 -7.25 -0.52
CA THR A 151 8.39 -8.70 -0.24
C THR A 151 7.02 -9.38 -0.28
N GLY A 152 5.93 -8.63 -0.12
CA GLY A 152 4.58 -9.18 0.01
C GLY A 152 4.23 -9.63 1.43
N ASP A 153 5.12 -9.45 2.40
CA ASP A 153 4.92 -9.92 3.78
C ASP A 153 3.71 -9.27 4.45
N LEU A 154 2.88 -10.09 5.09
CA LEU A 154 1.78 -9.66 5.94
C LEU A 154 2.29 -9.47 7.36
N LEU A 155 2.07 -8.28 7.91
CA LEU A 155 2.46 -7.96 9.29
C LEU A 155 1.34 -8.38 10.27
N PRO A 156 1.68 -8.65 11.55
CA PRO A 156 0.73 -9.16 12.55
C PRO A 156 -0.20 -8.06 13.09
N ILE A 157 -1.04 -7.50 12.22
CA ILE A 157 -1.87 -6.33 12.52
C ILE A 157 -2.87 -6.59 13.65
N LYS A 158 -3.49 -7.78 13.67
CA LYS A 158 -4.47 -8.13 14.70
C LYS A 158 -3.80 -8.20 16.07
N GLU A 159 -2.64 -8.83 16.15
CA GLU A 159 -1.88 -9.00 17.38
C GLU A 159 -1.35 -7.66 17.90
N ILE A 160 -0.92 -6.77 17.00
CA ILE A 160 -0.54 -5.40 17.36
C ILE A 160 -1.76 -4.65 17.92
N GLY A 161 -2.91 -4.71 17.25
CA GLY A 161 -4.15 -4.10 17.76
C GLY A 161 -4.58 -4.65 19.12
N ASP A 162 -4.43 -5.96 19.35
CA ASP A 162 -4.72 -6.60 20.64
C ASP A 162 -3.76 -6.13 21.75
N ILE A 163 -2.46 -5.95 21.46
CA ILE A 163 -1.47 -5.39 22.39
C ILE A 163 -1.84 -3.93 22.76
N LEU A 164 -2.32 -3.15 21.79
CA LEU A 164 -2.64 -1.73 21.98
C LEU A 164 -3.99 -1.45 22.63
N ARG A 165 -4.87 -2.46 22.77
CA ARG A 165 -6.24 -2.30 23.29
C ARG A 165 -6.33 -1.55 24.63
N ASN A 166 -5.34 -1.71 25.51
CA ASN A 166 -5.28 -1.05 26.82
C ASN A 166 -4.19 0.04 26.90
N HIS A 167 -3.62 0.43 25.77
CA HIS A 167 -2.61 1.48 25.68
C HIS A 167 -3.25 2.78 25.15
N GLN A 168 -2.70 3.94 25.51
CA GLN A 168 -3.19 5.21 24.96
C GLN A 168 -2.82 5.46 23.49
N ALA A 169 -1.98 4.59 22.92
CA ALA A 169 -1.41 4.83 21.61
C ALA A 169 -2.45 4.52 20.54
N VAL A 170 -2.64 5.45 19.61
CA VAL A 170 -3.49 5.23 18.44
C VAL A 170 -2.78 4.31 17.46
N PHE A 171 -3.53 3.39 16.87
CA PHE A 171 -3.01 2.46 15.88
C PHE A 171 -3.32 2.92 14.45
N HIS A 172 -2.28 3.35 13.74
CA HIS A 172 -2.33 3.66 12.32
C HIS A 172 -1.83 2.49 11.48
N VAL A 173 -2.57 2.17 10.41
CA VAL A 173 -2.18 1.13 9.46
C VAL A 173 -2.13 1.66 8.02
N ASP A 174 -0.98 1.52 7.37
CA ASP A 174 -0.87 1.70 5.92
C ASP A 174 -1.38 0.42 5.23
N ALA A 175 -2.62 0.46 4.73
CA ALA A 175 -3.26 -0.67 4.07
C ALA A 175 -3.18 -0.59 2.54
N VAL A 176 -2.35 0.28 1.97
CA VAL A 176 -2.29 0.54 0.53
C VAL A 176 -2.05 -0.73 -0.30
N GLN A 177 -1.28 -1.68 0.21
CA GLN A 177 -1.06 -2.97 -0.46
C GLN A 177 -2.07 -4.07 -0.12
N ALA A 178 -2.84 -3.92 0.95
CA ALA A 178 -3.73 -4.95 1.48
C ALA A 178 -5.19 -4.74 1.09
N ILE A 179 -5.64 -3.50 1.02
CA ILE A 179 -7.03 -3.14 0.70
C ILE A 179 -7.46 -3.77 -0.65
N GLY A 180 -8.60 -4.46 -0.64
CA GLY A 180 -9.12 -5.20 -1.81
C GLY A 180 -8.45 -6.56 -2.08
N LYS A 181 -7.47 -6.98 -1.28
CA LYS A 181 -6.74 -8.26 -1.46
C LYS A 181 -6.86 -9.21 -0.28
N VAL A 182 -7.14 -8.67 0.91
CA VAL A 182 -7.37 -9.43 2.15
C VAL A 182 -8.57 -8.85 2.91
N PRO A 183 -9.28 -9.66 3.71
CA PRO A 183 -10.32 -9.17 4.60
C PRO A 183 -9.78 -8.05 5.50
N LEU A 184 -10.49 -6.93 5.54
CA LEU A 184 -10.05 -5.75 6.26
C LEU A 184 -11.25 -5.08 6.93
N HIS A 185 -11.38 -5.32 8.23
CA HIS A 185 -12.37 -4.71 9.11
C HIS A 185 -11.62 -3.93 10.19
N PRO A 186 -11.49 -2.59 10.07
CA PRO A 186 -10.61 -1.82 10.94
C PRO A 186 -10.93 -1.97 12.44
N GLU A 187 -12.21 -2.01 12.80
CA GLU A 187 -12.65 -2.11 14.19
C GLU A 187 -12.27 -3.45 14.81
N ASP A 188 -12.47 -4.57 14.09
CA ASP A 188 -12.06 -5.90 14.53
C ASP A 188 -10.55 -6.01 14.72
N LEU A 189 -9.79 -5.33 13.88
CA LEU A 189 -8.32 -5.33 13.92
C LEU A 189 -7.74 -4.36 14.96
N GLY A 190 -8.59 -3.60 15.67
CA GLY A 190 -8.12 -2.58 16.63
C GLY A 190 -7.48 -1.37 15.97
N ILE A 191 -7.73 -1.13 14.68
CA ILE A 191 -7.16 -0.03 13.91
C ILE A 191 -7.97 1.24 14.19
N ASP A 192 -7.28 2.36 14.36
CA ASP A 192 -7.86 3.66 14.66
C ASP A 192 -7.77 4.63 13.47
N LEU A 193 -6.69 4.50 12.69
CA LEU A 193 -6.43 5.24 11.46
C LEU A 193 -5.98 4.25 10.37
N LEU A 194 -6.49 4.36 9.14
CA LEU A 194 -6.04 3.52 8.04
C LEU A 194 -5.94 4.26 6.71
N SER A 195 -4.81 4.09 6.04
CA SER A 195 -4.51 4.73 4.75
C SER A 195 -4.72 3.77 3.58
N ALA A 196 -5.38 4.26 2.53
CA ALA A 196 -5.64 3.50 1.30
C ALA A 196 -5.44 4.34 0.03
N SER A 197 -5.15 3.69 -1.10
CA SER A 197 -4.95 4.37 -2.39
C SER A 197 -5.50 3.58 -3.56
N ALA A 198 -6.34 4.21 -4.39
CA ALA A 198 -7.12 3.56 -5.42
C ALA A 198 -6.31 2.83 -6.49
N HIS A 199 -5.16 3.39 -6.88
CA HIS A 199 -4.33 2.85 -7.95
C HIS A 199 -3.60 1.53 -7.63
N LYS A 200 -3.88 0.91 -6.47
CA LYS A 200 -3.39 -0.41 -6.08
C LYS A 200 -4.43 -1.53 -6.21
N PHE A 201 -5.67 -1.17 -6.53
CA PHE A 201 -6.80 -2.07 -6.70
C PHE A 201 -7.63 -1.66 -7.93
N HIS A 202 -6.95 -1.33 -9.03
CA HIS A 202 -7.55 -0.99 -10.34
C HIS A 202 -8.38 0.30 -10.38
N GLY A 203 -8.24 1.18 -9.38
CA GLY A 203 -8.82 2.52 -9.35
C GLY A 203 -7.90 3.61 -9.90
N PRO A 204 -8.41 4.84 -10.06
CA PRO A 204 -7.65 5.96 -10.64
C PRO A 204 -6.50 6.42 -9.73
N LYS A 205 -5.45 6.96 -10.35
CA LYS A 205 -4.38 7.67 -9.64
C LYS A 205 -4.91 9.03 -9.14
N GLY A 206 -4.28 9.58 -8.10
CA GLY A 206 -4.66 10.90 -7.57
C GLY A 206 -5.91 10.90 -6.68
N VAL A 207 -6.29 9.73 -6.15
CA VAL A 207 -7.32 9.59 -5.13
C VAL A 207 -7.00 8.45 -4.16
N GLY A 208 -7.38 8.65 -2.90
CA GLY A 208 -7.30 7.68 -1.82
C GLY A 208 -8.30 8.03 -0.74
N PHE A 209 -8.22 7.32 0.38
CA PHE A 209 -8.97 7.68 1.57
C PHE A 209 -8.19 7.35 2.83
N LEU A 210 -8.51 8.10 3.88
CA LEU A 210 -8.12 7.85 5.26
C LEU A 210 -9.37 7.40 6.01
N TYR A 211 -9.35 6.20 6.57
CA TYR A 211 -10.23 5.85 7.68
C TYR A 211 -9.71 6.53 8.94
N GLN A 212 -10.60 7.25 9.63
CA GLN A 212 -10.29 7.99 10.84
C GLN A 212 -11.46 7.85 11.81
N LYS A 213 -11.20 7.21 12.96
CA LYS A 213 -12.11 7.26 14.12
C LYS A 213 -12.25 8.70 14.65
N ASP A 214 -13.20 8.92 15.55
CA ASP A 214 -13.44 10.20 16.23
C ASP A 214 -12.27 10.59 17.16
N LEU A 215 -11.17 11.02 16.54
CA LEU A 215 -9.91 11.39 17.18
C LEU A 215 -9.60 12.85 16.87
N LYS A 216 -8.92 13.51 17.82
CA LYS A 216 -8.37 14.84 17.60
C LYS A 216 -7.21 14.73 16.61
N LEU A 217 -7.40 15.27 15.41
CA LEU A 217 -6.42 15.27 14.31
C LEU A 217 -6.34 16.69 13.73
N ASP A 218 -5.15 17.25 13.57
CA ASP A 218 -4.96 18.51 12.83
C ASP A 218 -5.10 18.25 11.33
N ALA A 219 -5.79 19.15 10.61
CA ALA A 219 -5.94 19.04 9.16
C ALA A 219 -4.58 19.23 8.47
N LEU A 220 -4.26 18.37 7.51
CA LEU A 220 -3.05 18.57 6.69
C LEU A 220 -3.24 19.71 5.68
N LEU A 221 -4.41 19.78 5.05
CA LEU A 221 -4.79 20.79 4.07
C LEU A 221 -5.84 21.72 4.68
N HIS A 222 -5.46 22.99 4.85
CA HIS A 222 -6.30 24.04 5.43
C HIS A 222 -7.04 24.79 4.32
N GLY A 223 -8.28 25.22 4.59
CA GLY A 223 -9.09 25.94 3.62
C GLY A 223 -10.59 25.87 3.95
N GLY A 224 -11.40 25.49 2.96
CA GLY A 224 -12.85 25.36 3.10
C GLY A 224 -13.31 24.22 4.01
N GLU A 225 -14.63 24.01 4.06
CA GLU A 225 -15.27 23.06 4.99
C GLU A 225 -15.43 21.63 4.44
N GLN A 226 -14.72 21.29 3.35
CA GLN A 226 -14.79 19.95 2.75
C GLN A 226 -14.34 18.86 3.73
N GLU A 227 -14.84 17.63 3.51
CA GLU A 227 -14.62 16.48 4.38
C GLU A 227 -14.86 16.80 5.87
N GLU A 228 -15.89 17.60 6.16
CA GLU A 228 -16.23 18.07 7.51
C GLU A 228 -15.09 18.87 8.17
N LYS A 229 -14.46 19.76 7.40
CA LYS A 229 -13.30 20.59 7.81
C LYS A 229 -12.02 19.79 8.09
N ARG A 230 -12.01 18.48 7.84
CA ARG A 230 -10.83 17.63 8.05
C ARG A 230 -9.84 17.71 6.90
N ARG A 231 -10.30 18.00 5.67
CA ARG A 231 -9.43 18.05 4.49
C ARG A 231 -10.00 19.01 3.45
N ALA A 232 -9.45 20.21 3.37
CA ALA A 232 -9.89 21.23 2.41
C ALA A 232 -9.42 20.93 0.99
N SER A 233 -10.32 21.15 0.03
CA SER A 233 -10.13 21.18 -1.44
C SER A 233 -11.45 20.75 -2.07
N THR A 234 -11.80 21.31 -3.23
CA THR A 234 -12.89 20.75 -4.05
C THR A 234 -12.65 19.25 -4.27
N GLU A 235 -13.69 18.46 -4.10
CA GLU A 235 -13.62 17.00 -4.12
C GLU A 235 -13.32 16.50 -5.54
N ASN A 236 -12.36 15.58 -5.67
CA ASN A 236 -12.08 14.89 -6.92
C ASN A 236 -13.17 13.84 -7.19
N LEU A 237 -14.38 14.30 -7.51
CA LEU A 237 -15.56 13.45 -7.57
C LEU A 237 -15.42 12.29 -8.57
N LEU A 238 -14.84 12.55 -9.74
CA LEU A 238 -14.58 11.52 -10.75
C LEU A 238 -13.59 10.46 -10.25
N GLY A 239 -12.52 10.89 -9.57
CA GLY A 239 -11.59 9.98 -8.92
C GLY A 239 -12.28 9.15 -7.83
N ILE A 240 -13.08 9.78 -6.99
CA ILE A 240 -13.80 9.13 -5.87
C ILE A 240 -14.79 8.09 -6.39
N VAL A 241 -15.56 8.41 -7.44
CA VAL A 241 -16.48 7.46 -8.08
C VAL A 241 -15.70 6.26 -8.64
N GLY A 242 -14.62 6.51 -9.38
CA GLY A 242 -13.77 5.45 -9.91
C GLY A 242 -13.16 4.57 -8.81
N MET A 243 -12.73 5.17 -7.71
CA MET A 243 -12.19 4.46 -6.56
C MET A 243 -13.24 3.59 -5.87
N ALA A 244 -14.45 4.11 -5.63
CA ALA A 244 -15.53 3.36 -5.01
C ALA A 244 -15.91 2.15 -5.89
N LYS A 245 -16.00 2.33 -7.20
CA LYS A 245 -16.25 1.24 -8.15
C LYS A 245 -15.14 0.19 -8.16
N ALA A 246 -13.89 0.63 -8.16
CA ALA A 246 -12.74 -0.26 -8.14
C ALA A 246 -12.67 -1.10 -6.85
N LEU A 247 -12.90 -0.46 -5.70
CA LEU A 247 -12.93 -1.15 -4.42
C LEU A 247 -14.07 -2.17 -4.35
N ASP A 248 -15.26 -1.80 -4.84
CA ASP A 248 -16.41 -2.70 -4.89
C ASP A 248 -16.11 -3.98 -5.69
N GLU A 249 -15.44 -3.84 -6.82
CA GLU A 249 -15.00 -4.98 -7.64
C GLU A 249 -13.93 -5.82 -6.96
N ALA A 250 -12.91 -5.18 -6.39
CA ALA A 250 -11.84 -5.87 -5.70
C ALA A 250 -12.37 -6.67 -4.50
N MET A 251 -13.23 -6.06 -3.68
CA MET A 251 -13.81 -6.71 -2.49
C MET A 251 -14.78 -7.83 -2.87
N SER A 252 -15.62 -7.63 -3.89
CA SER A 252 -16.60 -8.64 -4.32
C SER A 252 -15.94 -9.89 -4.92
N ASN A 253 -14.76 -9.74 -5.53
CA ASN A 253 -14.04 -10.85 -6.17
C ASN A 253 -12.80 -11.29 -5.37
N MET A 254 -12.63 -10.82 -4.13
CA MET A 254 -11.39 -10.94 -3.37
C MET A 254 -10.87 -12.39 -3.26
N SER A 255 -11.74 -13.35 -2.91
CA SER A 255 -11.35 -14.77 -2.81
C SER A 255 -10.91 -15.35 -4.16
N GLN A 256 -11.71 -15.13 -5.20
CA GLN A 256 -11.43 -15.63 -6.55
C GLN A 256 -10.14 -15.02 -7.11
N ASN A 257 -9.93 -13.72 -6.90
CA ASN A 257 -8.72 -13.02 -7.31
C ASN A 257 -7.49 -13.59 -6.60
N ASN A 258 -7.60 -13.83 -5.28
CA ASN A 258 -6.51 -14.40 -4.49
C ASN A 258 -6.14 -15.81 -4.98
N GLU A 259 -7.14 -16.68 -5.20
CA GLU A 259 -6.94 -18.04 -5.71
C GLU A 259 -6.28 -18.05 -7.08
N HIS A 260 -6.74 -17.21 -8.01
CA HIS A 260 -6.15 -17.09 -9.35
C HIS A 260 -4.70 -16.59 -9.28
N VAL A 261 -4.43 -15.54 -8.50
CA VAL A 261 -3.08 -15.00 -8.36
C VAL A 261 -2.14 -15.97 -7.65
N GLN A 262 -2.63 -16.73 -6.65
CA GLN A 262 -1.87 -17.80 -6.01
C GLN A 262 -1.51 -18.91 -7.00
N TYR A 263 -2.43 -19.27 -7.90
CA TYR A 263 -2.14 -20.21 -8.99
C TYR A 263 -1.07 -19.66 -9.93
N LEU A 264 -1.16 -18.40 -10.36
CA LEU A 264 -0.15 -17.77 -11.21
C LEU A 264 1.23 -17.71 -10.54
N TYR A 265 1.27 -17.37 -9.25
CA TYR A 265 2.48 -17.35 -8.45
C TYR A 265 3.15 -18.73 -8.44
N GLN A 266 2.40 -19.79 -8.15
CA GLN A 266 2.94 -21.15 -8.12
C GLN A 266 3.36 -21.62 -9.53
N LEU A 267 2.57 -21.30 -10.56
CA LEU A 267 2.88 -21.61 -11.94
C LEU A 267 4.22 -21.00 -12.37
N LEU A 268 4.51 -19.76 -11.96
CA LEU A 268 5.80 -19.14 -12.23
C LEU A 268 6.94 -19.94 -11.58
N LEU A 269 6.83 -20.27 -10.29
CA LEU A 269 7.86 -21.02 -9.57
C LEU A 269 8.11 -22.40 -10.19
N ASP A 270 7.05 -23.12 -10.54
CA ASP A 270 7.14 -24.43 -11.19
C ASP A 270 7.87 -24.32 -12.54
N HIS A 271 7.57 -23.28 -13.32
CA HIS A 271 8.24 -23.05 -14.59
C HIS A 271 9.66 -22.51 -14.46
N LEU A 272 10.03 -21.90 -13.33
CA LEU A 272 11.41 -21.50 -13.01
C LEU A 272 12.25 -22.67 -12.44
N SER A 273 11.64 -23.83 -12.15
CA SER A 273 12.36 -25.01 -11.68
C SER A 273 13.58 -25.33 -12.56
N GLY A 274 14.69 -25.66 -11.90
CA GLY A 274 16.00 -25.89 -12.52
C GLY A 274 16.88 -24.65 -12.65
N LEU A 275 16.36 -23.44 -12.40
CA LEU A 275 17.18 -22.25 -12.18
C LEU A 275 17.61 -22.17 -10.72
N ASP A 276 18.79 -21.61 -10.49
CA ASP A 276 19.24 -21.22 -9.15
C ASP A 276 18.63 -19.87 -8.78
N PHE A 277 17.79 -19.84 -7.74
CA PHE A 277 17.14 -18.64 -7.25
C PHE A 277 16.79 -18.77 -5.76
N TYR A 278 16.62 -17.63 -5.09
CA TYR A 278 16.09 -17.54 -3.74
C TYR A 278 14.92 -16.56 -3.69
N ILE A 279 14.01 -16.74 -2.72
CA ILE A 279 12.83 -15.90 -2.54
C ILE A 279 12.97 -15.13 -1.23
N ASN A 280 12.79 -13.81 -1.30
CA ASN A 280 12.75 -12.94 -0.14
C ASN A 280 11.31 -12.86 0.38
N LYS A 281 11.00 -13.68 1.38
CA LYS A 281 9.69 -13.71 2.04
C LYS A 281 9.80 -14.05 3.51
N GLY A 282 8.86 -13.52 4.29
CA GLY A 282 8.55 -13.92 5.65
C GLY A 282 7.64 -15.14 5.69
N LYS A 283 7.03 -15.39 6.86
CA LYS A 283 6.16 -16.57 7.08
C LYS A 283 4.79 -16.46 6.40
N HIS A 284 4.22 -15.26 6.35
CA HIS A 284 2.89 -15.01 5.82
C HIS A 284 3.00 -13.93 4.74
N THR A 285 2.56 -14.24 3.51
CA THR A 285 2.74 -13.34 2.36
C THR A 285 1.50 -13.28 1.49
N LEU A 286 1.32 -12.14 0.82
CA LEU A 286 0.39 -12.00 -0.30
C LEU A 286 0.95 -12.72 -1.55
N PRO A 287 0.12 -13.47 -2.30
CA PRO A 287 0.55 -14.09 -3.56
C PRO A 287 0.77 -13.06 -4.68
N TYR A 288 0.40 -11.80 -4.46
CA TYR A 288 0.49 -10.72 -5.43
C TYR A 288 1.93 -10.22 -5.65
N ILE A 289 2.87 -10.58 -4.78
CA ILE A 289 4.24 -10.06 -4.83
C ILE A 289 5.21 -11.23 -4.66
N LEU A 290 6.09 -11.39 -5.65
CA LEU A 290 7.24 -12.28 -5.61
C LEU A 290 8.51 -11.42 -5.64
N ASN A 291 9.23 -11.39 -4.53
CA ASN A 291 10.58 -10.86 -4.48
C ASN A 291 11.57 -12.01 -4.62
N ILE A 292 12.27 -12.07 -5.74
CA ILE A 292 13.10 -13.20 -6.14
C ILE A 292 14.48 -12.70 -6.56
N GLY A 293 15.53 -13.36 -6.10
CA GLY A 293 16.90 -13.08 -6.54
C GLY A 293 17.53 -14.26 -7.25
N PHE A 294 18.44 -13.95 -8.15
CA PHE A 294 19.19 -14.92 -8.95
C PHE A 294 20.68 -14.74 -8.64
N PRO A 295 21.36 -15.73 -8.04
CA PRO A 295 22.75 -15.61 -7.64
C PRO A 295 23.67 -15.15 -8.77
N ASN A 296 24.57 -14.21 -8.46
CA ASN A 296 25.54 -13.61 -9.39
C ASN A 296 24.92 -12.82 -10.55
N GLN A 297 23.63 -12.46 -10.48
CA GLN A 297 22.96 -11.65 -11.51
C GLN A 297 22.63 -10.27 -10.98
N GLN A 298 23.21 -9.25 -11.62
CA GLN A 298 22.89 -7.85 -11.33
C GLN A 298 21.43 -7.55 -11.72
N ASN A 299 20.62 -7.12 -10.75
CA ASN A 299 19.20 -6.85 -10.94
C ASN A 299 18.97 -5.78 -12.03
N SER A 300 19.74 -4.69 -12.02
CA SER A 300 19.67 -3.60 -13.00
C SER A 300 19.78 -4.10 -14.45
N ILE A 301 20.75 -4.97 -14.73
CA ILE A 301 20.95 -5.60 -16.04
C ILE A 301 19.79 -6.52 -16.38
N LEU A 302 19.31 -7.31 -15.41
CA LEU A 302 18.17 -8.20 -15.61
C LEU A 302 16.89 -7.44 -15.96
N LEU A 303 16.60 -6.33 -15.28
CA LEU A 303 15.46 -5.46 -15.61
C LEU A 303 15.55 -4.90 -17.01
N THR A 304 16.71 -4.37 -17.40
CA THR A 304 16.89 -3.84 -18.77
C THR A 304 16.66 -4.93 -19.81
N LYS A 305 17.18 -6.15 -19.59
CA LYS A 305 16.95 -7.28 -20.49
C LYS A 305 15.48 -7.70 -20.56
N LEU A 306 14.76 -7.68 -19.43
CA LEU A 306 13.33 -8.00 -19.37
C LEU A 306 12.48 -6.92 -20.05
N ASP A 307 12.79 -5.65 -19.83
CA ASP A 307 12.10 -4.52 -20.47
C ASP A 307 12.26 -4.55 -22.00
N LEU A 308 13.49 -4.76 -22.50
CA LEU A 308 13.77 -4.97 -23.92
C LEU A 308 13.06 -6.20 -24.48
N ALA A 309 12.80 -7.21 -23.66
CA ALA A 309 12.01 -8.39 -24.00
C ALA A 309 10.49 -8.18 -23.86
N GLY A 310 10.06 -6.99 -23.46
CA GLY A 310 8.66 -6.62 -23.34
C GLY A 310 8.00 -7.04 -22.03
N PHE A 311 8.74 -7.15 -20.92
CA PHE A 311 8.21 -7.43 -19.58
C PHE A 311 8.51 -6.27 -18.62
N ALA A 312 7.46 -5.74 -17.98
CA ALA A 312 7.62 -4.73 -16.93
C ALA A 312 7.70 -5.40 -15.55
N VAL A 313 8.85 -5.28 -14.89
CA VAL A 313 9.12 -5.73 -13.51
C VAL A 313 9.88 -4.62 -12.76
N SER A 314 10.11 -4.77 -11.46
CA SER A 314 10.81 -3.75 -10.63
C SER A 314 11.89 -4.37 -9.75
N THR A 315 12.69 -3.57 -9.02
CA THR A 315 13.58 -4.03 -7.94
C THR A 315 13.00 -3.81 -6.55
N GLY A 316 12.03 -2.92 -6.43
CA GLY A 316 11.53 -2.40 -5.16
C GLY A 316 10.50 -1.30 -5.36
N SER A 317 10.40 -0.36 -4.42
CA SER A 317 9.47 0.76 -4.53
C SER A 317 9.79 1.67 -5.73
N ALA A 318 8.82 1.96 -6.60
CA ALA A 318 9.02 2.80 -7.81
C ALA A 318 9.52 4.23 -7.50
N CYS A 319 9.42 4.70 -6.26
CA CYS A 319 9.95 5.99 -5.82
C CYS A 319 11.48 6.11 -5.92
N THR A 320 12.21 5.00 -6.08
CA THR A 320 13.66 5.00 -6.33
C THR A 320 14.02 4.87 -7.82
N ALA A 321 13.06 4.91 -8.74
CA ALA A 321 13.25 4.64 -10.19
C ALA A 321 14.12 5.68 -10.96
N GLY A 322 14.90 6.51 -10.27
CA GLY A 322 15.88 7.43 -10.85
C GLY A 322 17.16 7.61 -10.02
N THR A 323 17.26 6.98 -8.85
CA THR A 323 18.44 7.02 -7.98
C THR A 323 18.84 5.58 -7.67
N VAL A 324 20.14 5.26 -7.79
CA VAL A 324 20.70 3.93 -7.51
C VAL A 324 20.80 3.74 -5.99
N GLU A 325 19.69 3.90 -5.27
CA GLU A 325 19.65 3.63 -3.84
C GLU A 325 19.14 2.20 -3.62
N PRO A 326 19.86 1.38 -2.83
CA PRO A 326 19.43 0.04 -2.47
C PRO A 326 18.06 0.05 -1.78
N SER A 327 17.32 -1.05 -1.87
CA SER A 327 16.04 -1.20 -1.15
C SER A 327 16.26 -1.14 0.36
N HIS A 328 15.69 -0.11 1.02
CA HIS A 328 15.72 -0.01 2.48
C HIS A 328 14.99 -1.18 3.15
N VAL A 329 13.99 -1.76 2.47
CA VAL A 329 13.29 -2.95 2.94
C VAL A 329 14.25 -4.14 2.95
N LEU A 330 14.87 -4.47 1.82
CA LEU A 330 15.81 -5.60 1.78
C LEU A 330 17.03 -5.36 2.69
N GLU A 331 17.45 -4.10 2.86
CA GLU A 331 18.51 -3.74 3.79
C GLU A 331 18.09 -4.01 5.24
N ALA A 332 16.85 -3.70 5.62
CA ALA A 332 16.32 -4.02 6.94
C ALA A 332 16.21 -5.53 7.19
N TYR A 333 15.92 -6.33 6.16
CA TYR A 333 15.85 -7.80 6.27
C TYR A 333 17.23 -8.47 6.33
N PHE A 334 18.17 -8.03 5.49
CA PHE A 334 19.40 -8.78 5.21
C PHE A 334 20.70 -8.01 5.50
N GLY A 335 20.61 -6.71 5.79
CA GLY A 335 21.73 -5.83 6.04
C GLY A 335 22.32 -5.20 4.77
N LYS A 336 22.97 -4.05 4.96
CA LYS A 336 23.51 -3.17 3.90
C LYS A 336 24.51 -3.80 2.92
N ASN A 337 25.17 -4.89 3.33
CA ASN A 337 26.19 -5.57 2.52
C ASN A 337 25.66 -6.85 1.88
N SER A 338 24.35 -7.10 1.97
CA SER A 338 23.74 -8.32 1.44
C SER A 338 23.65 -8.28 -0.09
N TYR A 339 24.00 -9.39 -0.73
CA TYR A 339 23.82 -9.57 -2.18
C TYR A 339 22.33 -9.46 -2.60
N HIS A 340 21.39 -9.66 -1.66
CA HIS A 340 19.96 -9.51 -1.89
C HIS A 340 19.61 -8.12 -2.46
N LEU A 341 20.35 -7.08 -2.06
CA LEU A 341 20.13 -5.70 -2.53
C LEU A 341 20.44 -5.52 -4.03
N SER A 342 21.43 -6.26 -4.54
CA SER A 342 21.91 -6.14 -5.92
C SER A 342 21.36 -7.22 -6.86
N GLU A 343 20.82 -8.31 -6.33
CA GLU A 343 20.41 -9.47 -7.12
C GLU A 343 18.89 -9.67 -7.21
N SER A 344 18.13 -9.06 -6.30
CA SER A 344 16.69 -9.27 -6.25
C SER A 344 15.90 -8.34 -7.17
N ILE A 345 14.85 -8.92 -7.77
CA ILE A 345 13.80 -8.24 -8.52
C ILE A 345 12.44 -8.54 -7.87
N ARG A 346 11.48 -7.64 -8.07
CA ARG A 346 10.08 -7.77 -7.70
C ARG A 346 9.23 -8.01 -8.95
N ILE A 347 8.57 -9.15 -8.96
CA ILE A 347 7.52 -9.52 -9.90
C ILE A 347 6.20 -9.42 -9.13
N SER A 348 5.27 -8.59 -9.61
CA SER A 348 4.00 -8.35 -8.93
C SER A 348 2.81 -8.55 -9.85
N PHE A 349 1.93 -9.45 -9.44
CA PHE A 349 0.80 -9.96 -10.19
C PHE A 349 -0.46 -9.13 -9.91
N SER A 350 -1.44 -9.27 -10.80
CA SER A 350 -2.84 -8.97 -10.54
C SER A 350 -3.72 -10.09 -11.09
N GLU A 351 -5.00 -10.06 -10.74
CA GLU A 351 -6.01 -10.96 -11.26
C GLU A 351 -6.20 -10.85 -12.79
N GLN A 352 -5.69 -9.77 -13.41
CA GLN A 352 -5.73 -9.55 -14.85
C GLN A 352 -4.61 -10.27 -15.60
N ASN A 353 -3.57 -10.75 -14.90
CA ASN A 353 -2.51 -11.54 -15.53
C ASN A 353 -3.02 -12.91 -15.96
N THR A 354 -2.38 -13.48 -17.00
CA THR A 354 -2.77 -14.78 -17.55
C THR A 354 -1.69 -15.86 -17.37
N PRO A 355 -2.07 -17.15 -17.38
CA PRO A 355 -1.10 -18.25 -17.33
C PRO A 355 -0.08 -18.22 -18.48
N ASP A 356 -0.48 -17.75 -19.66
CA ASP A 356 0.39 -17.67 -20.83
C ASP A 356 1.41 -16.53 -20.70
N GLU A 357 1.03 -15.40 -20.10
CA GLU A 357 1.96 -14.34 -19.72
C GLU A 357 3.01 -14.83 -18.72
N VAL A 358 2.60 -15.61 -17.72
CA VAL A 358 3.50 -16.20 -16.72
C VAL A 358 4.48 -17.18 -17.37
N LYS A 359 3.98 -18.08 -18.23
CA LYS A 359 4.84 -19.02 -19.00
C LYS A 359 5.83 -18.27 -19.89
N ALA A 360 5.39 -17.18 -20.54
CA ALA A 360 6.24 -16.35 -21.37
C ALA A 360 7.35 -15.68 -20.55
N LEU A 361 7.03 -15.15 -19.37
CA LEU A 361 8.03 -14.58 -18.45
C LEU A 361 9.03 -15.64 -17.99
N ALA A 362 8.56 -16.80 -17.56
CA ALA A 362 9.42 -17.88 -17.09
C ALA A 362 10.37 -18.38 -18.18
N LYS A 363 9.86 -18.57 -19.40
CA LYS A 363 10.66 -18.91 -20.57
C LYS A 363 11.73 -17.84 -20.82
N LYS A 364 11.36 -16.57 -20.75
CA LYS A 364 12.31 -15.48 -21.01
C LYS A 364 13.38 -15.35 -19.94
N LEU A 365 13.02 -15.52 -18.66
CA LEU A 365 13.97 -15.61 -17.56
C LEU A 365 14.95 -16.76 -17.78
N LYS A 366 14.48 -17.95 -18.17
CA LYS A 366 15.36 -19.08 -18.52
C LYS A 366 16.31 -18.79 -19.68
N GLU A 367 15.85 -18.11 -20.72
CA GLU A 367 16.72 -17.68 -21.83
C GLU A 367 17.80 -16.69 -21.38
N ILE A 368 17.43 -15.71 -20.56
CA ILE A 368 18.34 -14.66 -20.08
C ILE A 368 19.38 -15.23 -19.11
N LEU A 369 18.93 -16.07 -18.16
CA LEU A 369 19.73 -16.58 -17.05
C LEU A 369 20.51 -17.85 -17.46
N GLY A 370 19.91 -18.71 -18.27
CA GLY A 370 20.51 -19.93 -18.81
C GLY A 370 21.47 -19.70 -19.98
N GLY A 371 21.53 -18.49 -20.52
CA GLY A 371 22.50 -18.08 -21.55
C GLY A 371 23.95 -17.91 -21.04
N SER A 372 24.21 -18.23 -19.77
CA SER A 372 25.54 -18.11 -19.13
C SER A 372 26.37 -19.40 -19.18
N TYR A 373 26.24 -20.18 -20.25
CA TYR A 373 27.28 -21.12 -20.69
C TYR A 373 27.55 -20.87 -22.17
N GLY A 374 28.26 -19.77 -22.43
CA GLY A 374 28.74 -19.40 -23.75
C GLY A 374 30.19 -18.94 -23.67
N ILE A 375 31.08 -19.88 -24.04
CA ILE A 375 32.54 -19.84 -24.19
C ILE A 375 33.32 -20.31 -22.95
#